data_AF-A0A970PLW3-F1
#
_entry.id   AF-A0A970PLW3-F1
#
_cell.length_a   1.000
_cell.length_b   1.000
_cell.length_c   1.000
_cell.angle_alpha   90.00
_cell.angle_beta   90.00
_cell.angle_gamma   90.00
#
_symmetry.space_group_name_H-M   'P 1'
#
loop_
_entity.id
_entity.type
_entity.pdbx_description
1 polymer ?
#
loop_
_entity_poly.entity_id
_entity_poly.type
_entity_poly.pdbx_seq_one_letter_code
_entity_poly.pdbx_strand_id
1 'polypeptide(L)'
;MAKQIKFGDDARHALERGLNTLADTVKITLGPKGRNVVLDKKYGAPTITNDGVTIAKEIELDDPFENMGAQLIKEVATKTNDVAGDGTTTATLLAQAIVREGLKNLAAGANPMGLKRGIEKATNAAVDALRDMSSPITNKNAIAQVASISAGDEEVGQLISDAMDIVGKDGVITVEESKTMKTELNTVEGMQFDRGYASAYMVTDTDKMEAVLEDPLILITDKKISNIQEILPVLEQVVQAGKKMLIIAEDVEGEALATLVVNKLRGTFTCVAVKAPGFGDRRKEMLRDIAILTGGQVISEELGLELKETSIDMLGSARTVKVDKENTTIVDGAGSKEEIQNRVQNIKTQIEDTTSDYDREKLQERLAKLAGGVAVIQVGAATEVEMKERKMRIEDALAATRAAVEEGIIPGGGVALYNASGKVHALLEKMSGDEKTGVSIILRAIEEPIRQIAINGGVDGSVVIDGIHRSEKTGYGYDVQKGDYTDMIERGIIDPTKVARSALQNAASIAAMVLTTESLVTDIPAPEPAAPAGGGGMGGMY
;
A
#
# COMPACT_ATOMS: atom_id res chain seq x y z
N MET A 1 -5.33 28.15 -21.45
CA MET A 1 -4.35 28.97 -20.70
C MET A 1 -3.05 28.98 -21.47
N ALA A 2 -2.29 30.07 -21.40
CA ALA A 2 -0.96 30.15 -22.02
C ALA A 2 0.03 29.27 -21.25
N LYS A 3 1.02 28.70 -21.95
CA LYS A 3 2.03 27.81 -21.37
C LYS A 3 3.38 28.51 -21.27
N GLN A 4 4.16 28.16 -20.24
CA GLN A 4 5.58 28.50 -20.13
C GLN A 4 6.42 27.24 -20.35
N ILE A 5 7.60 27.42 -20.94
CA ILE A 5 8.42 26.30 -21.43
C ILE A 5 9.87 26.51 -20.99
N LYS A 6 10.49 25.47 -20.42
CA LYS A 6 11.94 25.38 -20.17
C LYS A 6 12.54 24.30 -21.08
N PHE A 7 13.82 24.45 -21.41
CA PHE A 7 14.54 23.54 -22.29
C PHE A 7 15.89 23.14 -21.69
N GLY A 8 16.41 22.00 -22.12
CA GLY A 8 17.76 21.54 -21.85
C GLY A 8 18.11 21.54 -20.36
N ASP A 9 19.23 22.17 -20.03
CA ASP A 9 19.82 22.13 -18.69
C ASP A 9 18.96 22.84 -17.63
N ASP A 10 18.37 24.00 -17.98
CA ASP A 10 17.48 24.74 -17.08
C ASP A 10 16.24 23.93 -16.69
N ALA A 11 15.71 23.15 -17.63
CA ALA A 11 14.62 22.21 -17.37
C ALA A 11 15.05 21.10 -16.40
N ARG A 12 16.18 20.45 -16.67
CA ARG A 12 16.68 19.35 -15.86
C ARG A 12 17.03 19.78 -14.43
N HIS A 13 17.67 20.93 -14.26
CA HIS A 13 17.95 21.47 -12.93
C HIS A 13 16.70 21.88 -12.16
N ALA A 14 15.63 22.33 -12.84
CA ALA A 14 14.36 22.58 -12.18
C ALA A 14 13.74 21.27 -11.65
N LEU A 15 13.72 20.20 -12.46
CA LEU A 15 13.29 18.88 -11.97
C LEU A 15 14.14 18.41 -10.79
N GLU A 16 15.46 18.53 -10.90
CA GLU A 16 16.41 18.09 -9.88
C GLU A 16 16.16 18.78 -8.53
N ARG A 17 15.89 20.09 -8.52
CA ARG A 17 15.59 20.81 -7.27
C ARG A 17 14.34 20.29 -6.59
N GLY A 18 13.24 20.15 -7.31
CA GLY A 18 12.01 19.62 -6.71
C GLY A 18 12.11 18.16 -6.27
N LEU A 19 12.81 17.36 -7.06
CA LEU A 19 13.17 15.97 -6.73
C LEU A 19 13.96 15.91 -5.41
N ASN A 20 14.98 16.78 -5.27
CA ASN A 20 15.81 16.83 -4.08
C ASN A 20 15.04 17.31 -2.85
N THR A 21 14.20 18.34 -2.99
CA THR A 21 13.36 18.82 -1.87
C THR A 21 12.51 17.69 -1.30
N LEU A 22 11.85 16.90 -2.14
CA LEU A 22 11.07 15.76 -1.68
C LEU A 22 11.97 14.67 -1.09
N ALA A 23 13.01 14.24 -1.82
CA ALA A 23 13.87 13.15 -1.38
C ALA A 23 14.63 13.47 -0.08
N ASP A 24 15.09 14.71 0.10
CA ASP A 24 15.79 15.17 1.31
C ASP A 24 14.86 15.19 2.53
N THR A 25 13.57 15.45 2.32
CA THR A 25 12.55 15.42 3.38
C THR A 25 12.18 13.99 3.76
N VAL A 26 12.16 13.07 2.80
CA VAL A 26 11.80 11.65 3.04
C VAL A 26 12.97 10.84 3.59
N LYS A 27 14.20 11.04 3.08
CA LYS A 27 15.36 10.18 3.43
C LYS A 27 15.82 10.26 4.89
N ILE A 28 15.42 11.30 5.62
CA ILE A 28 15.72 11.41 7.06
C ILE A 28 14.98 10.37 7.91
N THR A 29 13.93 9.75 7.36
CA THR A 29 13.18 8.68 8.03
C THR A 29 13.80 7.29 7.85
N LEU A 30 14.79 7.16 6.96
CA LEU A 30 15.35 5.84 6.59
C LEU A 30 16.15 5.19 7.74
N GLY A 31 15.85 3.93 7.99
CA GLY A 31 16.59 3.07 8.91
C GLY A 31 16.15 3.19 10.37
N PRO A 32 16.72 2.36 11.27
CA PRO A 32 16.25 2.24 12.65
C PRO A 32 16.50 3.46 13.54
N LYS A 33 17.37 4.39 13.08
CA LYS A 33 17.62 5.70 13.72
C LYS A 33 17.07 6.86 12.87
N GLY A 34 16.13 6.56 11.97
CA GLY A 34 15.37 7.56 11.23
C GLY A 34 14.60 8.49 12.17
N ARG A 35 14.33 9.70 11.70
CA ARG A 35 13.57 10.72 12.43
C ARG A 35 12.18 10.86 11.82
N ASN A 36 11.24 11.36 12.61
CA ASN A 36 9.90 11.66 12.13
C ASN A 36 9.85 13.02 11.42
N VAL A 37 8.92 13.14 10.49
CA VAL A 37 8.49 14.39 9.86
C VAL A 37 7.15 14.80 10.45
N VAL A 38 6.98 16.11 10.64
CA VAL A 38 5.72 16.71 11.11
C VAL A 38 5.01 17.33 9.91
N LEU A 39 3.80 16.86 9.63
CA LEU A 39 2.97 17.31 8.53
C LEU A 39 1.82 18.14 9.10
N ASP A 40 1.74 19.41 8.69
CA ASP A 40 0.68 20.31 9.12
C ASP A 40 -0.69 19.86 8.59
N LYS A 41 -1.75 20.13 9.34
CA LYS A 41 -3.13 19.84 8.93
C LYS A 41 -3.96 21.10 9.08
N LYS A 42 -4.77 21.40 8.06
CA LYS A 42 -5.69 22.56 8.08
C LYS A 42 -6.62 22.55 9.30
N TYR A 43 -6.94 21.38 9.83
CA TYR A 43 -7.75 21.19 11.02
C TYR A 43 -7.19 20.04 11.87
N GLY A 44 -7.25 20.18 13.20
CA GLY A 44 -6.78 19.16 14.14
C GLY A 44 -5.29 19.24 14.47
N ALA A 45 -4.76 18.16 15.04
CA ALA A 45 -3.34 18.04 15.35
C ALA A 45 -2.51 17.68 14.10
N PRO A 46 -1.25 18.12 14.02
CA PRO A 46 -0.36 17.72 12.93
C PRO A 46 -0.11 16.20 12.96
N THR A 47 0.24 15.64 11.81
CA THR A 47 0.61 14.22 11.72
C THR A 47 2.10 14.10 11.94
N ILE A 48 2.51 13.21 12.83
CA ILE A 48 3.91 12.84 13.04
C ILE A 48 4.08 11.46 12.43
N THR A 49 4.95 11.33 11.43
CA THR A 49 5.16 10.05 10.74
C THR A 49 6.61 9.86 10.29
N ASN A 50 7.05 8.63 10.15
CA ASN A 50 8.28 8.22 9.48
C ASN A 50 8.00 7.52 8.12
N ASP A 51 6.74 7.34 7.73
CA ASP A 51 6.36 6.73 6.46
C ASP A 51 6.66 7.66 5.27
N GLY A 52 7.49 7.17 4.37
CA GLY A 52 7.96 7.92 3.20
C GLY A 52 6.86 8.26 2.20
N VAL A 53 5.83 7.41 2.01
CA VAL A 53 4.77 7.72 1.04
C VAL A 53 3.80 8.77 1.59
N THR A 54 3.48 8.71 2.89
CA THR A 54 2.68 9.73 3.56
C THR A 54 3.36 11.10 3.47
N ILE A 55 4.68 11.17 3.75
CA ILE A 55 5.44 12.42 3.63
C ILE A 55 5.48 12.90 2.18
N ALA A 56 5.76 12.01 1.22
CA ALA A 56 5.83 12.37 -0.19
C ALA A 56 4.49 12.89 -0.74
N LYS A 57 3.36 12.37 -0.22
CA LYS A 57 2.02 12.78 -0.66
C LYS A 57 1.69 14.23 -0.32
N GLU A 58 2.17 14.73 0.81
CA GLU A 58 1.94 16.10 1.30
C GLU A 58 2.85 17.17 0.67
N ILE A 59 3.88 16.76 -0.08
CA ILE A 59 4.83 17.70 -0.67
C ILE A 59 4.29 18.22 -2.01
N GLU A 60 3.98 19.51 -2.02
CA GLU A 60 3.63 20.29 -3.21
C GLU A 60 4.48 21.57 -3.20
N LEU A 61 5.06 21.92 -4.35
CA LEU A 61 5.97 23.06 -4.48
C LEU A 61 5.33 24.19 -5.29
N ASP A 62 5.60 25.43 -4.88
CA ASP A 62 5.06 26.63 -5.53
C ASP A 62 5.56 26.80 -6.97
N ASP A 63 6.85 26.53 -7.23
CA ASP A 63 7.38 26.58 -8.60
C ASP A 63 6.86 25.38 -9.39
N PRO A 64 6.12 25.58 -10.49
CA PRO A 64 5.47 24.49 -11.21
C PRO A 64 6.45 23.55 -11.90
N PHE A 65 7.67 23.98 -12.22
CA PHE A 65 8.69 23.10 -12.82
C PHE A 65 9.38 22.24 -11.76
N GLU A 66 9.66 22.81 -10.58
CA GLU A 66 10.17 22.05 -9.45
C GLU A 66 9.11 21.07 -8.94
N ASN A 67 7.85 21.50 -8.87
CA ASN A 67 6.74 20.63 -8.49
C ASN A 67 6.63 19.41 -9.41
N MET A 68 6.85 19.55 -10.73
CA MET A 68 6.92 18.40 -11.63
C MET A 68 7.97 17.38 -11.19
N GLY A 69 9.15 17.83 -10.75
CA GLY A 69 10.20 16.96 -10.21
C GLY A 69 9.77 16.25 -8.92
N ALA A 70 9.10 16.98 -8.01
CA ALA A 70 8.54 16.40 -6.79
C ALA A 70 7.47 15.34 -7.10
N GLN A 71 6.53 15.63 -8.00
CA GLN A 71 5.47 14.68 -8.39
C GLN A 71 6.04 13.40 -9.00
N LEU A 72 7.14 13.47 -9.76
CA LEU A 72 7.81 12.28 -10.31
C LEU A 72 8.38 11.37 -9.20
N ILE A 73 8.92 11.92 -8.11
CA ILE A 73 9.36 11.08 -6.99
C ILE A 73 8.19 10.58 -6.15
N LYS A 74 7.15 11.39 -5.97
CA LYS A 74 5.92 10.94 -5.32
C LYS A 74 5.34 9.71 -6.04
N GLU A 75 5.42 9.66 -7.36
CA GLU A 75 5.05 8.48 -8.15
C GLU A 75 5.93 7.26 -7.82
N VAL A 76 7.26 7.43 -7.67
CA VAL A 76 8.17 6.34 -7.24
C VAL A 76 7.76 5.77 -5.89
N ALA A 77 7.51 6.65 -4.90
CA ALA A 77 7.12 6.24 -3.55
C ALA A 77 5.77 5.53 -3.58
N THR A 78 4.76 6.12 -4.24
CA THR A 78 3.41 5.56 -4.35
C THR A 78 3.44 4.20 -5.04
N LYS A 79 4.14 4.07 -6.17
CA LYS A 79 4.15 2.81 -6.90
C LYS A 79 4.90 1.69 -6.17
N THR A 80 5.91 2.04 -5.38
CA THR A 80 6.61 1.08 -4.52
C THR A 80 5.69 0.60 -3.40
N ASN A 81 4.94 1.53 -2.79
CA ASN A 81 3.93 1.20 -1.80
C ASN A 81 2.84 0.27 -2.36
N ASP A 82 2.32 0.55 -3.55
CA ASP A 82 1.27 -0.28 -4.17
C ASP A 82 1.72 -1.72 -4.42
N VAL A 83 3.00 -1.94 -4.72
CA VAL A 83 3.53 -3.26 -5.10
C VAL A 83 3.99 -4.06 -3.90
N ALA A 84 4.62 -3.40 -2.93
CA ALA A 84 5.31 -4.08 -1.83
C ALA A 84 4.87 -3.63 -0.43
N GLY A 85 4.19 -2.47 -0.32
CA GLY A 85 3.73 -1.88 0.94
C GLY A 85 4.83 -1.43 1.90
N ASP A 86 6.08 -1.40 1.45
CA ASP A 86 7.25 -0.91 2.19
C ASP A 86 8.36 -0.51 1.18
N GLY A 87 9.42 0.13 1.66
CA GLY A 87 10.61 0.52 0.88
C GLY A 87 10.45 1.83 0.11
N THR A 88 9.41 2.61 0.42
CA THR A 88 9.09 3.88 -0.24
C THR A 88 10.24 4.88 -0.10
N THR A 89 10.79 5.04 1.12
CA THR A 89 11.96 5.87 1.40
C THR A 89 13.21 5.39 0.66
N THR A 90 13.45 4.08 0.59
CA THR A 90 14.57 3.50 -0.16
C THR A 90 14.45 3.80 -1.66
N ALA A 91 13.25 3.65 -2.23
CA ALA A 91 12.99 3.94 -3.64
C ALA A 91 13.22 5.42 -3.97
N THR A 92 12.73 6.33 -3.12
CA THR A 92 12.95 7.77 -3.24
C THR A 92 14.43 8.14 -3.21
N LEU A 93 15.19 7.58 -2.26
CA LEU A 93 16.63 7.81 -2.15
C LEU A 93 17.40 7.28 -3.37
N LEU A 94 17.07 6.07 -3.84
CA LEU A 94 17.69 5.50 -5.03
C LEU A 94 17.40 6.35 -6.27
N ALA A 95 16.17 6.84 -6.43
CA ALA A 95 15.79 7.71 -7.54
C ALA A 95 16.61 9.01 -7.51
N GLN A 96 16.75 9.63 -6.32
CA GLN A 96 17.59 10.80 -6.12
C GLN A 96 19.05 10.54 -6.54
N ALA A 97 19.61 9.42 -6.11
CA ALA A 97 20.99 9.05 -6.42
C ALA A 97 21.22 8.86 -7.92
N ILE A 98 20.32 8.11 -8.58
CA ILE A 98 20.42 7.80 -10.02
C ILE A 98 20.26 9.08 -10.85
N VAL A 99 19.28 9.94 -10.52
CA VAL A 99 19.10 11.22 -11.21
C VAL A 99 20.31 12.12 -11.03
N ARG A 100 20.79 12.31 -9.80
CA ARG A 100 21.95 13.17 -9.51
C ARG A 100 23.20 12.72 -10.28
N GLU A 101 23.53 11.44 -10.25
CA GLU A 101 24.69 10.93 -10.99
C GLU A 101 24.47 10.93 -12.50
N GLY A 102 23.24 10.69 -12.98
CA GLY A 102 22.91 10.79 -14.39
C GLY A 102 23.03 12.20 -14.95
N LEU A 103 22.51 13.20 -14.23
CA LEU A 103 22.57 14.61 -14.64
C LEU A 103 24.02 15.11 -14.74
N LYS A 104 24.90 14.70 -13.81
CA LYS A 104 26.35 14.99 -13.90
C LYS A 104 26.96 14.46 -15.19
N ASN A 105 26.59 13.24 -15.60
CA ASN A 105 27.11 12.63 -16.82
C ASN A 105 26.51 13.28 -18.09
N LEU A 106 25.24 13.69 -18.04
CA LEU A 106 24.62 14.47 -19.13
C LEU A 106 25.30 15.82 -19.32
N ALA A 107 25.59 16.53 -18.23
CA ALA A 107 26.34 17.78 -18.27
C ALA A 107 27.76 17.59 -18.84
N ALA A 108 28.35 16.40 -18.65
CA ALA A 108 29.63 16.00 -19.26
C ALA A 108 29.51 15.58 -20.75
N GLY A 109 28.32 15.62 -21.34
CA GLY A 109 28.08 15.34 -22.77
C GLY A 109 27.66 13.90 -23.09
N ALA A 110 27.32 13.09 -22.08
CA ALA A 110 26.83 11.73 -22.31
C ALA A 110 25.48 11.74 -23.06
N ASN A 111 25.24 10.75 -23.91
CA ASN A 111 23.96 10.55 -24.57
C ASN A 111 22.90 10.00 -23.59
N PRO A 112 21.76 10.68 -23.38
CA PRO A 112 20.70 10.21 -22.46
C PRO A 112 20.18 8.80 -22.76
N MET A 113 20.05 8.43 -24.04
CA MET A 113 19.55 7.11 -24.44
C MET A 113 20.59 6.01 -24.22
N GLY A 114 21.88 6.34 -24.24
CA GLY A 114 22.95 5.43 -23.82
C GLY A 114 22.90 5.19 -22.31
N LEU A 115 22.80 6.27 -21.52
CA LEU A 115 22.66 6.17 -20.06
C LEU A 115 21.45 5.32 -19.66
N LYS A 116 20.27 5.59 -20.26
CA LYS A 116 19.04 4.83 -20.02
C LYS A 116 19.24 3.32 -20.25
N ARG A 117 19.79 2.93 -21.40
CA ARG A 117 20.04 1.50 -21.71
C ARG A 117 21.01 0.86 -20.71
N GLY A 118 22.04 1.59 -20.28
CA GLY A 118 22.97 1.13 -19.25
C GLY A 118 22.29 0.93 -17.89
N ILE A 119 21.47 1.90 -17.48
CA ILE A 119 20.68 1.86 -16.24
C ILE A 119 19.72 0.66 -16.24
N GLU A 120 18.98 0.43 -17.33
CA GLU A 120 18.05 -0.69 -17.47
C GLU A 120 18.76 -2.04 -17.37
N LYS A 121 19.88 -2.22 -18.08
CA LYS A 121 20.68 -3.46 -18.02
C LYS A 121 21.26 -3.71 -16.64
N ALA A 122 21.80 -2.68 -15.99
CA ALA A 122 22.35 -2.78 -14.65
C ALA A 122 21.28 -3.09 -13.60
N THR A 123 20.11 -2.45 -13.71
CA THR A 123 18.96 -2.69 -12.84
C THR A 123 18.50 -4.13 -12.95
N ASN A 124 18.36 -4.66 -14.18
CA ASN A 124 17.97 -6.06 -14.38
C ASN A 124 18.99 -7.03 -13.76
N ALA A 125 20.29 -6.79 -13.97
CA ALA A 125 21.33 -7.62 -13.35
C ALA A 125 21.31 -7.58 -11.82
N ALA A 126 21.05 -6.41 -11.23
CA ALA A 126 20.90 -6.27 -9.79
C ALA A 126 19.66 -7.03 -9.27
N VAL A 127 18.51 -6.91 -9.94
CA VAL A 127 17.28 -7.63 -9.60
C VAL A 127 17.47 -9.14 -9.67
N ASP A 128 18.15 -9.63 -10.72
CA ASP A 128 18.45 -11.06 -10.83
C ASP A 128 19.36 -11.51 -9.69
N ALA A 129 20.37 -10.72 -9.30
CA ALA A 129 21.20 -11.03 -8.13
C ALA A 129 20.39 -11.07 -6.82
N LEU A 130 19.46 -10.13 -6.61
CA LEU A 130 18.60 -10.12 -5.43
C LEU A 130 17.73 -11.39 -5.37
N ARG A 131 17.19 -11.82 -6.52
CA ARG A 131 16.44 -13.09 -6.61
C ARG A 131 17.31 -14.30 -6.31
N ASP A 132 18.53 -14.34 -6.86
CA ASP A 132 19.48 -15.43 -6.64
C ASP A 132 19.89 -15.55 -5.15
N MET A 133 19.93 -14.44 -4.41
CA MET A 133 20.24 -14.41 -2.98
C MET A 133 19.03 -14.65 -2.06
N SER A 134 17.82 -14.61 -2.61
CA SER A 134 16.60 -14.70 -1.81
C SER A 134 16.44 -16.07 -1.17
N SER A 135 16.02 -16.09 0.10
CA SER A 135 15.70 -17.31 0.84
C SER A 135 14.23 -17.32 1.25
N PRO A 136 13.51 -18.44 1.10
CA PRO A 136 12.10 -18.50 1.49
C PRO A 136 11.92 -18.41 3.01
N ILE A 137 10.86 -17.73 3.45
CA ILE A 137 10.43 -17.75 4.86
C ILE A 137 9.80 -19.10 5.17
N THR A 138 10.41 -19.82 6.10
CA THR A 138 9.97 -21.17 6.51
C THR A 138 9.56 -21.27 7.97
N ASN A 139 9.84 -20.26 8.80
CA ASN A 139 9.57 -20.33 10.22
C ASN A 139 8.97 -19.02 10.77
N LYS A 140 8.26 -19.16 11.89
CA LYS A 140 7.57 -18.08 12.60
C LYS A 140 8.51 -16.96 13.07
N ASN A 141 9.74 -17.30 13.43
CA ASN A 141 10.75 -16.33 13.87
C ASN A 141 11.16 -15.37 12.75
N ALA A 142 11.34 -15.87 11.52
CA ALA A 142 11.67 -15.04 10.38
C ALA A 142 10.52 -14.07 10.03
N ILE A 143 9.26 -14.51 10.16
CA ILE A 143 8.07 -13.65 10.03
C ILE A 143 8.12 -12.52 11.06
N ALA A 144 8.37 -12.87 12.33
CA ALA A 144 8.47 -11.88 13.41
C ALA A 144 9.60 -10.89 13.18
N GLN A 145 10.76 -11.35 12.67
CA GLN A 145 11.90 -10.50 12.35
C GLN A 145 11.58 -9.48 11.24
N VAL A 146 11.01 -9.93 10.12
CA VAL A 146 10.61 -9.02 9.02
C VAL A 146 9.63 -7.96 9.54
N ALA A 147 8.60 -8.40 10.25
CA ALA A 147 7.60 -7.51 10.81
C ALA A 147 8.20 -6.52 11.83
N SER A 148 9.14 -6.99 12.69
CA SER A 148 9.79 -6.16 13.70
C SER A 148 10.68 -5.08 13.08
N ILE A 149 11.39 -5.38 11.99
CA ILE A 149 12.24 -4.41 11.30
C ILE A 149 11.39 -3.35 10.62
N SER A 150 10.37 -3.79 9.87
CA SER A 150 9.49 -2.87 9.15
C SER A 150 8.72 -1.97 10.13
N ALA A 151 8.27 -2.51 11.27
CA ALA A 151 7.66 -1.71 12.32
C ALA A 151 8.66 -0.90 13.17
N GLY A 152 9.93 -1.30 13.24
CA GLY A 152 10.86 -0.83 14.28
C GLY A 152 10.40 -1.16 15.70
N ASP A 153 9.65 -2.25 15.88
CA ASP A 153 9.01 -2.66 17.14
C ASP A 153 8.86 -4.19 17.21
N GLU A 154 9.54 -4.82 18.18
CA GLU A 154 9.52 -6.28 18.40
C GLU A 154 8.15 -6.81 18.85
N GLU A 155 7.39 -6.03 19.62
CA GLU A 155 6.05 -6.42 20.09
C GLU A 155 5.08 -6.51 18.91
N VAL A 156 5.14 -5.51 18.02
CA VAL A 156 4.37 -5.52 16.76
C VAL A 156 4.76 -6.71 15.89
N GLY A 157 6.05 -6.99 15.76
CA GLY A 157 6.51 -8.12 14.97
C GLY A 157 6.00 -9.47 15.49
N GLN A 158 5.95 -9.63 16.82
CA GLN A 158 5.39 -10.82 17.44
C GLN A 158 3.88 -10.94 17.19
N LEU A 159 3.11 -9.84 17.32
CA LEU A 159 1.68 -9.83 17.06
C LEU A 159 1.33 -10.21 15.62
N ILE A 160 2.08 -9.68 14.64
CA ILE A 160 1.89 -10.02 13.23
C ILE A 160 2.22 -11.50 12.97
N SER A 161 3.31 -11.99 13.58
CA SER A 161 3.70 -13.38 13.49
C SER A 161 2.65 -14.33 14.08
N ASP A 162 2.09 -13.99 15.24
CA ASP A 162 0.99 -14.76 15.87
C ASP A 162 -0.29 -14.69 15.03
N ALA A 163 -0.62 -13.53 14.46
CA ALA A 163 -1.76 -13.39 13.56
C ALA A 163 -1.63 -14.30 12.34
N MET A 164 -0.47 -14.30 11.66
CA MET A 164 -0.21 -15.16 10.51
C MET A 164 -0.24 -16.66 10.84
N ASP A 165 0.19 -17.04 12.04
CA ASP A 165 0.13 -18.43 12.52
C ASP A 165 -1.32 -18.90 12.73
N ILE A 166 -2.20 -18.01 13.21
CA ILE A 166 -3.62 -18.30 13.43
C ILE A 166 -4.38 -18.44 12.10
N VAL A 167 -4.25 -17.46 11.20
CA VAL A 167 -5.06 -17.43 9.96
C VAL A 167 -4.40 -18.16 8.79
N GLY A 168 -3.12 -18.52 8.91
CA GLY A 168 -2.32 -19.11 7.85
C GLY A 168 -1.82 -18.09 6.82
N LYS A 169 -1.03 -18.56 5.86
CA LYS A 169 -0.40 -17.70 4.83
C LYS A 169 -1.40 -16.94 3.96
N ASP A 170 -2.52 -17.58 3.65
CA ASP A 170 -3.60 -17.04 2.81
C ASP A 170 -4.72 -16.41 3.65
N GLY A 171 -4.53 -16.32 4.97
CA GLY A 171 -5.52 -15.77 5.89
C GLY A 171 -5.54 -14.25 5.91
N VAL A 172 -6.66 -13.71 6.39
CA VAL A 172 -6.89 -12.26 6.40
C VAL A 172 -6.50 -11.68 7.75
N ILE A 173 -5.63 -10.68 7.71
CA ILE A 173 -5.23 -9.88 8.87
C ILE A 173 -5.65 -8.44 8.61
N THR A 174 -6.35 -7.83 9.57
CA THR A 174 -6.81 -6.45 9.51
C THR A 174 -6.33 -5.68 10.74
N VAL A 175 -6.04 -4.40 10.56
CA VAL A 175 -5.60 -3.50 11.63
C VAL A 175 -6.71 -2.49 11.91
N GLU A 176 -7.05 -2.32 13.18
CA GLU A 176 -8.14 -1.46 13.63
C GLU A 176 -7.73 -0.63 14.84
N GLU A 177 -8.51 0.39 15.15
CA GLU A 177 -8.27 1.28 16.28
C GLU A 177 -8.87 0.68 17.55
N SER A 178 -8.06 0.52 18.59
CA SER A 178 -8.50 0.06 19.90
C SER A 178 -9.15 1.21 20.67
N LYS A 179 -10.19 0.90 21.44
CA LYS A 179 -10.74 1.84 22.44
C LYS A 179 -9.93 1.84 23.74
N THR A 180 -8.94 0.96 23.86
CA THR A 180 -8.08 0.85 25.03
C THR A 180 -6.65 1.27 24.69
N MET A 181 -5.84 1.46 25.72
CA MET A 181 -4.43 1.77 25.58
C MET A 181 -3.58 0.60 25.07
N LYS A 182 -4.14 -0.62 25.09
CA LYS A 182 -3.40 -1.84 24.76
C LYS A 182 -3.63 -2.21 23.31
N THR A 183 -2.55 -2.70 22.69
CA THR A 183 -2.62 -3.38 21.40
C THR A 183 -2.91 -4.85 21.65
N GLU A 184 -3.97 -5.38 21.02
CA GLU A 184 -4.44 -6.75 21.24
C GLU A 184 -4.71 -7.43 19.90
N LEU A 185 -4.41 -8.73 19.83
CA LEU A 185 -4.74 -9.59 18.71
C LEU A 185 -6.00 -10.40 19.04
N ASN A 186 -7.04 -10.23 18.23
CA ASN A 186 -8.30 -10.96 18.34
C ASN A 186 -8.54 -11.78 17.07
N THR A 187 -9.19 -12.92 17.19
CA THR A 187 -9.65 -13.71 16.05
C THR A 187 -11.18 -13.67 16.02
N VAL A 188 -11.74 -13.28 14.89
CA VAL A 188 -13.19 -13.14 14.69
C VAL A 188 -13.63 -13.92 13.45
N GLU A 189 -14.92 -14.23 13.39
CA GLU A 189 -15.50 -14.83 12.19
C GLU A 189 -15.60 -13.76 11.11
N GLY A 190 -15.00 -14.00 9.95
CA GLY A 190 -14.98 -13.03 8.86
C GLY A 190 -14.48 -13.66 7.57
N MET A 191 -14.53 -12.90 6.48
CA MET A 191 -14.05 -13.35 5.17
C MET A 191 -13.61 -12.19 4.29
N GLN A 192 -12.73 -12.47 3.33
CA GLN A 192 -12.38 -11.55 2.24
C GLN A 192 -12.69 -12.19 0.88
N PHE A 193 -13.15 -11.37 -0.06
CA PHE A 193 -13.32 -11.76 -1.46
C PHE A 193 -12.90 -10.66 -2.43
N ASP A 194 -12.51 -11.08 -3.63
CA ASP A 194 -11.76 -10.29 -4.61
C ASP A 194 -12.71 -9.45 -5.49
N ARG A 195 -13.53 -8.63 -4.84
CA ARG A 195 -14.41 -7.63 -5.47
C ARG A 195 -14.34 -6.32 -4.69
N GLY A 196 -13.83 -5.27 -5.33
CA GLY A 196 -13.80 -3.93 -4.75
C GLY A 196 -15.07 -3.11 -4.99
N TYR A 197 -15.01 -1.83 -4.62
CA TYR A 197 -16.10 -0.88 -4.81
C TYR A 197 -16.47 -0.71 -6.28
N ALA A 198 -17.76 -0.54 -6.57
CA ALA A 198 -18.26 -0.28 -7.92
C ALA A 198 -17.82 1.12 -8.43
N SER A 199 -17.51 2.05 -7.53
CA SER A 199 -17.03 3.38 -7.89
C SER A 199 -16.05 3.92 -6.83
N ALA A 200 -14.92 4.48 -7.27
CA ALA A 200 -13.95 5.12 -6.38
C ALA A 200 -14.54 6.30 -5.60
N TYR A 201 -15.65 6.88 -6.06
CA TYR A 201 -16.35 7.91 -5.29
C TYR A 201 -17.00 7.38 -4.02
N MET A 202 -17.05 6.06 -3.78
CA MET A 202 -17.61 5.45 -2.57
C MET A 202 -16.62 5.34 -1.40
N VAL A 203 -15.33 5.65 -1.61
CA VAL A 203 -14.31 5.59 -0.54
C VAL A 203 -14.65 6.53 0.62
N THR A 204 -14.42 6.10 1.85
CA THR A 204 -14.61 6.92 3.06
C THR A 204 -13.28 7.45 3.58
N ASP A 205 -12.19 6.72 3.34
CA ASP A 205 -10.81 7.12 3.56
C ASP A 205 -10.17 7.41 2.20
N THR A 206 -9.95 8.69 1.91
CA THR A 206 -9.35 9.15 0.66
C THR A 206 -7.84 8.98 0.62
N ASP A 207 -7.19 8.82 1.77
CA ASP A 207 -5.73 8.72 1.87
C ASP A 207 -5.28 7.31 1.49
N LYS A 208 -6.06 6.31 1.95
CA LYS A 208 -5.89 4.89 1.66
C LYS A 208 -6.69 4.40 0.44
N MET A 209 -7.62 5.21 -0.05
CA MET A 209 -8.55 4.82 -1.12
C MET A 209 -9.39 3.59 -0.73
N GLU A 210 -9.93 3.61 0.48
CA GLU A 210 -10.71 2.52 1.07
C GLU A 210 -12.08 3.02 1.57
N ALA A 211 -13.11 2.20 1.50
CA ALA A 211 -14.39 2.42 2.16
C ALA A 211 -14.48 1.57 3.43
N VAL A 212 -14.53 2.23 4.60
CA VAL A 212 -14.63 1.63 5.93
C VAL A 212 -16.04 1.89 6.48
N LEU A 213 -16.81 0.83 6.59
CA LEU A 213 -18.17 0.84 7.12
C LEU A 213 -18.17 0.20 8.50
N GLU A 214 -18.47 0.99 9.53
CA GLU A 214 -18.67 0.54 10.90
C GLU A 214 -20.15 0.17 11.12
N ASP A 215 -20.38 -0.98 11.74
CA ASP A 215 -21.68 -1.60 11.97
C ASP A 215 -22.66 -1.54 10.77
N PRO A 216 -22.26 -1.93 9.54
CA PRO A 216 -23.13 -1.83 8.38
C PRO A 216 -24.21 -2.92 8.34
N LEU A 217 -25.31 -2.60 7.66
CA LEU A 217 -26.27 -3.58 7.16
C LEU A 217 -25.89 -4.02 5.74
N ILE A 218 -26.06 -5.31 5.45
CA ILE A 218 -25.53 -5.96 4.24
C ILE A 218 -26.69 -6.54 3.43
N LEU A 219 -26.96 -5.94 2.27
CA LEU A 219 -27.90 -6.51 1.30
C LEU A 219 -27.15 -7.50 0.40
N ILE A 220 -27.68 -8.72 0.33
CA ILE A 220 -27.08 -9.82 -0.42
C ILE A 220 -28.09 -10.29 -1.46
N THR A 221 -27.76 -10.15 -2.74
CA THR A 221 -28.66 -10.56 -3.83
C THR A 221 -27.87 -11.12 -5.01
N ASP A 222 -28.47 -12.06 -5.73
CA ASP A 222 -27.97 -12.55 -7.02
C ASP A 222 -28.48 -11.71 -8.20
N LYS A 223 -29.32 -10.71 -7.95
CA LYS A 223 -29.88 -9.82 -8.97
C LYS A 223 -28.93 -8.71 -9.38
N LYS A 224 -29.15 -8.23 -10.59
CA LYS A 224 -28.56 -6.99 -11.11
C LYS A 224 -29.42 -5.79 -10.71
N ILE A 225 -28.81 -4.75 -10.17
CA ILE A 225 -29.49 -3.52 -9.75
C ILE A 225 -29.14 -2.38 -10.71
N SER A 226 -30.07 -2.06 -11.62
CA SER A 226 -29.95 -0.91 -12.54
C SER A 226 -30.92 0.22 -12.20
N ASN A 227 -32.03 -0.10 -11.51
CA ASN A 227 -33.08 0.83 -11.13
C ASN A 227 -33.11 1.03 -9.60
N ILE A 228 -32.99 2.28 -9.16
CA ILE A 228 -32.99 2.63 -7.74
C ILE A 228 -34.33 2.32 -7.05
N GLN A 229 -35.44 2.33 -7.80
CA GLN A 229 -36.79 2.11 -7.27
C GLN A 229 -36.99 0.69 -6.72
N GLU A 230 -36.16 -0.28 -7.13
CA GLU A 230 -36.22 -1.66 -6.62
C GLU A 230 -35.67 -1.79 -5.21
N ILE A 231 -34.70 -0.94 -4.85
CA ILE A 231 -34.04 -0.96 -3.54
C ILE A 231 -34.39 0.25 -2.67
N LEU A 232 -35.13 1.22 -3.20
CA LEU A 232 -35.54 2.41 -2.45
C LEU A 232 -36.23 2.07 -1.11
N PRO A 233 -37.17 1.09 -1.03
CA PRO A 233 -37.82 0.74 0.23
C PRO A 233 -36.86 0.25 1.31
N VAL A 234 -35.84 -0.53 0.94
CA VAL A 234 -34.85 -1.02 1.90
C VAL A 234 -33.84 0.07 2.27
N LEU A 235 -33.44 0.92 1.31
CA LEU A 235 -32.58 2.07 1.57
C LEU A 235 -33.20 3.03 2.58
N GLU A 236 -34.50 3.33 2.46
CA GLU A 236 -35.23 4.19 3.40
C GLU A 236 -35.22 3.61 4.82
N GLN A 237 -35.42 2.30 4.97
CA GLN A 237 -35.35 1.63 6.27
C GLN A 237 -33.95 1.75 6.90
N VAL A 238 -32.89 1.55 6.12
CA VAL A 238 -31.50 1.63 6.62
C VAL A 238 -31.13 3.08 6.99
N VAL A 239 -31.54 4.06 6.19
CA VAL A 239 -31.36 5.49 6.49
C VAL A 239 -32.08 5.88 7.78
N GLN A 240 -33.32 5.43 7.97
CA GLN A 240 -34.09 5.68 9.20
C GLN A 240 -33.42 5.05 10.44
N ALA A 241 -32.77 3.89 10.27
CA ALA A 241 -31.99 3.26 11.33
C ALA A 241 -30.66 3.98 11.63
N GLY A 242 -30.26 4.97 10.81
CA GLY A 242 -28.99 5.68 10.95
C GLY A 242 -27.77 4.80 10.70
N LYS A 243 -27.94 3.69 9.97
CA LYS A 243 -26.90 2.69 9.71
C LYS A 243 -26.26 2.91 8.34
N LYS A 244 -25.02 2.43 8.17
CA LYS A 244 -24.33 2.36 6.87
C LYS A 244 -24.76 1.10 6.13
N MET A 245 -24.59 1.06 4.81
CA MET A 245 -25.01 -0.09 4.00
C MET A 245 -23.92 -0.59 3.05
N LEU A 246 -23.79 -1.92 2.97
CA LEU A 246 -23.09 -2.62 1.91
C LEU A 246 -24.12 -3.31 1.00
N ILE A 247 -23.98 -3.14 -0.31
CA ILE A 247 -24.77 -3.86 -1.31
C ILE A 247 -23.86 -4.83 -2.05
N ILE A 248 -24.16 -6.13 -1.94
CA ILE A 248 -23.52 -7.21 -2.69
C ILE A 248 -24.55 -7.74 -3.70
N ALA A 249 -24.34 -7.43 -4.97
CA ALA A 249 -25.27 -7.76 -6.06
C ALA A 249 -24.52 -8.35 -7.26
N GLU A 250 -25.19 -9.01 -8.21
CA GLU A 250 -24.53 -9.45 -9.45
C GLU A 250 -23.82 -8.28 -10.15
N ASP A 251 -24.51 -7.14 -10.24
CA ASP A 251 -23.93 -5.87 -10.64
C ASP A 251 -24.78 -4.71 -10.11
N VAL A 252 -24.16 -3.54 -9.92
CA VAL A 252 -24.86 -2.28 -9.62
C VAL A 252 -24.43 -1.24 -10.64
N GLU A 253 -25.35 -0.82 -11.50
CA GLU A 253 -25.02 0.02 -12.66
C GLU A 253 -26.10 1.07 -12.95
N GLY A 254 -25.89 1.85 -14.01
CA GLY A 254 -26.88 2.78 -14.54
C GLY A 254 -27.29 3.86 -13.55
N GLU A 255 -28.60 4.14 -13.51
CA GLU A 255 -29.19 5.16 -12.65
C GLU A 255 -29.02 4.83 -11.16
N ALA A 256 -29.13 3.55 -10.79
CA ALA A 256 -28.96 3.11 -9.40
C ALA A 256 -27.57 3.48 -8.86
N LEU A 257 -26.50 3.13 -9.59
CA LEU A 257 -25.14 3.46 -9.18
C LEU A 257 -24.91 4.97 -9.08
N ALA A 258 -25.35 5.72 -10.08
CA ALA A 258 -25.21 7.18 -10.10
C ALA A 258 -25.91 7.82 -8.88
N THR A 259 -27.10 7.34 -8.54
CA THR A 259 -27.88 7.83 -7.39
C THR A 259 -27.18 7.53 -6.06
N LEU A 260 -26.64 6.32 -5.88
CA LEU A 260 -25.88 5.96 -4.68
C LEU A 260 -24.63 6.84 -4.52
N VAL A 261 -23.88 7.06 -5.62
CA VAL A 261 -22.68 7.92 -5.62
C VAL A 261 -23.03 9.36 -5.23
N VAL A 262 -24.07 9.95 -5.83
CA VAL A 262 -24.46 11.34 -5.52
C VAL A 262 -24.90 11.48 -4.06
N ASN A 263 -25.66 10.53 -3.52
CA ASN A 263 -26.09 10.58 -2.12
C ASN A 263 -24.92 10.43 -1.14
N LYS A 264 -23.96 9.55 -1.44
CA LYS A 264 -22.72 9.43 -0.68
C LYS A 264 -21.94 10.74 -0.71
N LEU A 265 -21.72 11.33 -1.89
CA LEU A 265 -20.95 12.58 -2.04
C LEU A 265 -21.60 13.76 -1.31
N ARG A 266 -22.94 13.77 -1.20
CA ARG A 266 -23.68 14.78 -0.40
C ARG A 266 -23.64 14.53 1.10
N GLY A 267 -23.12 13.38 1.56
CA GLY A 267 -23.11 12.98 2.96
C GLY A 267 -24.48 12.56 3.50
N THR A 268 -25.49 12.40 2.66
CA THR A 268 -26.85 12.02 3.08
C THR A 268 -26.90 10.58 3.59
N PHE A 269 -26.19 9.67 2.93
CA PHE A 269 -26.21 8.25 3.22
C PHE A 269 -24.92 7.59 2.75
N THR A 270 -24.28 6.79 3.61
CA THR A 270 -23.07 6.05 3.26
C THR A 270 -23.44 4.64 2.81
N CYS A 271 -23.36 4.42 1.50
CA CYS A 271 -23.61 3.13 0.87
C CYS A 271 -22.45 2.76 -0.05
N VAL A 272 -21.97 1.53 0.06
CA VAL A 272 -20.95 0.98 -0.82
C VAL A 272 -21.54 -0.19 -1.58
N ALA A 273 -21.41 -0.19 -2.91
CA ALA A 273 -21.83 -1.29 -3.75
C ALA A 273 -20.61 -2.07 -4.23
N VAL A 274 -20.69 -3.40 -4.17
CA VAL A 274 -19.67 -4.33 -4.64
C VAL A 274 -20.33 -5.42 -5.47
N LYS A 275 -19.60 -5.93 -6.47
CA LYS A 275 -20.10 -7.07 -7.25
C LYS A 275 -20.00 -8.34 -6.43
N ALA A 276 -20.92 -9.27 -6.66
CA ALA A 276 -20.91 -10.58 -6.05
C ALA A 276 -19.65 -11.36 -6.48
N PRO A 277 -19.04 -12.14 -5.57
CA PRO A 277 -17.93 -13.00 -5.91
C PRO A 277 -18.39 -14.23 -6.69
N GLY A 278 -17.50 -14.79 -7.51
CA GLY A 278 -17.79 -15.95 -8.36
C GLY A 278 -18.70 -15.66 -9.55
N PHE A 279 -19.09 -16.73 -10.25
CA PHE A 279 -19.98 -16.71 -11.42
C PHE A 279 -20.89 -17.96 -11.40
N GLY A 280 -22.04 -17.90 -12.08
CA GLY A 280 -22.98 -19.03 -12.17
C GLY A 280 -23.40 -19.57 -10.79
N ASP A 281 -23.49 -20.88 -10.65
CA ASP A 281 -23.89 -21.53 -9.39
C ASP A 281 -22.90 -21.29 -8.25
N ARG A 282 -21.60 -21.09 -8.57
CA ARG A 282 -20.61 -20.74 -7.54
C ARG A 282 -20.93 -19.41 -6.88
N ARG A 283 -21.42 -18.42 -7.64
CA ARG A 283 -21.83 -17.13 -7.08
C ARG A 283 -22.99 -17.30 -6.10
N LYS A 284 -23.98 -18.12 -6.42
CA LYS A 284 -25.10 -18.42 -5.52
C LYS A 284 -24.60 -19.05 -4.21
N GLU A 285 -23.71 -20.03 -4.32
CA GLU A 285 -23.14 -20.70 -3.16
C GLU A 285 -22.26 -19.76 -2.31
N MET A 286 -21.49 -18.85 -2.92
CA MET A 286 -20.70 -17.84 -2.22
C MET A 286 -21.55 -16.74 -1.57
N LEU A 287 -22.63 -16.29 -2.24
CA LEU A 287 -23.60 -15.37 -1.64
C LEU A 287 -24.28 -16.00 -0.42
N ARG A 288 -24.56 -17.30 -0.47
CA ARG A 288 -25.06 -18.06 0.67
C ARG A 288 -24.03 -18.15 1.80
N ASP A 289 -22.74 -18.32 1.48
CA ASP A 289 -21.67 -18.30 2.50
C ASP A 289 -21.63 -16.95 3.21
N ILE A 290 -21.72 -15.85 2.46
CA ILE A 290 -21.75 -14.48 3.01
C ILE A 290 -23.01 -14.27 3.88
N ALA A 291 -24.16 -14.76 3.41
CA ALA A 291 -25.42 -14.67 4.16
C ALA A 291 -25.33 -15.39 5.51
N ILE A 292 -24.80 -16.62 5.53
CA ILE A 292 -24.59 -17.39 6.77
C ILE A 292 -23.59 -16.69 7.68
N LEU A 293 -22.49 -16.17 7.15
CA LEU A 293 -21.47 -15.45 7.93
C LEU A 293 -22.04 -14.19 8.59
N THR A 294 -22.92 -13.47 7.90
CA THR A 294 -23.44 -12.16 8.33
C THR A 294 -24.80 -12.26 9.02
N GLY A 295 -25.42 -13.44 9.06
CA GLY A 295 -26.77 -13.66 9.58
C GLY A 295 -27.89 -13.11 8.69
N GLY A 296 -27.59 -12.79 7.43
CA GLY A 296 -28.56 -12.26 6.46
C GLY A 296 -29.21 -13.34 5.61
N GLN A 297 -30.09 -12.92 4.70
CA GLN A 297 -30.71 -13.77 3.68
C GLN A 297 -30.31 -13.33 2.28
N VAL A 298 -30.15 -14.29 1.36
CA VAL A 298 -29.92 -13.99 -0.05
C VAL A 298 -31.27 -13.67 -0.69
N ILE A 299 -31.46 -12.42 -1.13
CA ILE A 299 -32.65 -11.99 -1.84
C ILE A 299 -32.55 -12.46 -3.29
N SER A 300 -33.30 -13.51 -3.64
CA SER A 300 -33.33 -14.13 -4.96
C SER A 300 -34.74 -14.48 -5.38
N GLU A 301 -35.04 -14.32 -6.67
CA GLU A 301 -36.31 -14.75 -7.28
C GLU A 301 -36.53 -16.27 -7.15
N GLU A 302 -35.46 -17.06 -7.17
CA GLU A 302 -35.54 -18.53 -7.04
C GLU A 302 -36.03 -18.97 -5.65
N LEU A 303 -35.84 -18.11 -4.65
CA LEU A 303 -36.33 -18.31 -3.28
C LEU A 303 -37.68 -17.62 -3.04
N GLY A 304 -38.27 -17.01 -4.07
CA GLY A 304 -39.53 -16.27 -3.97
C GLY A 304 -39.42 -14.93 -3.24
N LEU A 305 -38.22 -14.33 -3.19
CA LEU A 305 -37.97 -13.05 -2.52
C LEU A 305 -37.76 -11.92 -3.54
N GLU A 306 -38.37 -10.77 -3.27
CA GLU A 306 -38.24 -9.56 -4.09
C GLU A 306 -37.50 -8.44 -3.35
N LEU A 307 -36.69 -7.67 -4.08
CA LEU A 307 -35.93 -6.53 -3.53
C LEU A 307 -36.85 -5.46 -2.91
N LYS A 308 -38.04 -5.26 -3.50
CA LYS A 308 -39.02 -4.26 -3.02
C LYS A 308 -39.67 -4.65 -1.70
N GLU A 309 -39.73 -5.94 -1.41
CA GLU A 309 -40.34 -6.50 -0.19
C GLU A 309 -39.27 -6.82 0.88
N THR A 310 -38.01 -6.48 0.61
CA THR A 310 -36.91 -6.74 1.55
C THR A 310 -37.06 -5.87 2.80
N SER A 311 -37.04 -6.52 3.96
CA SER A 311 -37.10 -5.90 5.28
C SER A 311 -35.72 -5.90 5.95
N ILE A 312 -35.55 -5.05 6.97
CA ILE A 312 -34.27 -4.87 7.66
C ILE A 312 -33.74 -6.14 8.33
N ASP A 313 -34.64 -7.05 8.75
CA ASP A 313 -34.33 -8.35 9.37
C ASP A 313 -33.79 -9.39 8.37
N MET A 314 -33.97 -9.16 7.07
CA MET A 314 -33.36 -10.00 6.03
C MET A 314 -31.92 -9.59 5.70
N LEU A 315 -31.48 -8.41 6.16
CA LEU A 315 -30.14 -7.91 5.90
C LEU A 315 -29.12 -8.57 6.83
N GLY A 316 -27.95 -8.87 6.29
CA GLY A 316 -26.80 -9.27 7.10
C GLY A 316 -26.27 -8.11 7.93
N SER A 317 -25.46 -8.41 8.93
CA SER A 317 -24.70 -7.40 9.66
C SER A 317 -23.30 -7.89 10.00
N ALA A 318 -22.40 -6.94 10.23
CA ALA A 318 -21.04 -7.17 10.65
C ALA A 318 -20.58 -6.00 11.51
N ARG A 319 -19.52 -6.19 12.30
CA ARG A 319 -18.91 -5.09 13.06
C ARG A 319 -18.23 -4.08 12.16
N THR A 320 -17.50 -4.55 11.15
CA THR A 320 -16.81 -3.67 10.20
C THR A 320 -16.73 -4.32 8.82
N VAL A 321 -16.91 -3.51 7.77
CA VAL A 321 -16.62 -3.90 6.40
C VAL A 321 -15.63 -2.92 5.79
N LYS A 322 -14.59 -3.46 5.17
CA LYS A 322 -13.53 -2.73 4.49
C LYS A 322 -13.56 -3.06 3.00
N VAL A 323 -13.64 -2.05 2.13
CA VAL A 323 -13.71 -2.23 0.67
C VAL A 323 -12.65 -1.38 0.00
N ASP A 324 -11.69 -2.02 -0.66
CA ASP A 324 -10.69 -1.35 -1.49
C ASP A 324 -11.05 -1.47 -2.98
N LYS A 325 -10.10 -1.16 -3.87
CA LYS A 325 -10.29 -1.22 -5.33
C LYS A 325 -10.53 -2.65 -5.84
N GLU A 326 -9.96 -3.64 -5.19
CA GLU A 326 -9.89 -5.03 -5.64
C GLU A 326 -10.59 -6.00 -4.67
N ASN A 327 -10.70 -5.68 -3.38
CA ASN A 327 -11.17 -6.58 -2.33
C ASN A 327 -12.28 -5.98 -1.46
N THR A 328 -13.07 -6.88 -0.89
CA THR A 328 -14.01 -6.60 0.21
C THR A 328 -13.72 -7.56 1.36
N THR A 329 -13.54 -7.01 2.56
CA THR A 329 -13.31 -7.75 3.79
C THR A 329 -14.45 -7.49 4.78
N ILE A 330 -15.10 -8.56 5.22
CA ILE A 330 -16.15 -8.54 6.25
C ILE A 330 -15.51 -9.04 7.55
N VAL A 331 -15.54 -8.20 8.59
CA VAL A 331 -14.92 -8.47 9.89
C VAL A 331 -16.01 -8.61 10.95
N ASP A 332 -15.99 -9.75 11.66
CA ASP A 332 -16.90 -10.07 12.76
C ASP A 332 -18.37 -10.04 12.31
N GLY A 333 -18.71 -10.96 11.42
CA GLY A 333 -20.08 -11.14 10.91
C GLY A 333 -21.03 -11.64 12.01
N ALA A 334 -22.27 -11.16 12.00
CA ALA A 334 -23.26 -11.48 13.04
C ALA A 334 -23.94 -12.86 12.89
N GLY A 335 -23.41 -13.72 12.02
CA GLY A 335 -23.93 -15.07 11.77
C GLY A 335 -23.80 -16.01 12.97
N SER A 336 -24.66 -17.03 13.01
CA SER A 336 -24.58 -18.06 14.05
C SER A 336 -23.33 -18.93 13.84
N LYS A 337 -22.51 -19.08 14.89
CA LYS A 337 -21.35 -19.99 14.88
C LYS A 337 -21.73 -21.42 14.50
N GLU A 338 -22.90 -21.88 14.91
CA GLU A 338 -23.40 -23.21 14.57
C GLU A 338 -23.68 -23.34 13.07
N GLU A 339 -24.33 -22.33 12.47
CA GLU A 339 -24.63 -22.35 11.03
C GLU A 339 -23.36 -22.24 10.19
N ILE A 340 -22.38 -21.43 10.62
CA ILE A 340 -21.07 -21.33 9.99
C ILE A 340 -20.35 -22.69 10.06
N GLN A 341 -20.31 -23.34 11.23
CA GLN A 341 -19.69 -24.67 11.38
C GLN A 341 -20.37 -25.73 10.53
N ASN A 342 -21.71 -25.73 10.49
CA ASN A 342 -22.48 -26.64 9.63
C ASN A 342 -22.15 -26.40 8.15
N ARG A 343 -22.03 -25.14 7.73
CA ARG A 343 -21.65 -24.78 6.36
C ARG A 343 -20.23 -25.22 6.02
N VAL A 344 -19.28 -25.00 6.92
CA VAL A 344 -17.90 -25.48 6.82
C VAL A 344 -17.86 -27.00 6.66
N GLN A 345 -18.64 -27.74 7.46
CA GLN A 345 -18.69 -29.20 7.38
C GLN A 345 -19.30 -29.68 6.06
N ASN A 346 -20.35 -29.01 5.58
CA ASN A 346 -20.95 -29.32 4.27
C ASN A 346 -19.94 -29.14 3.13
N ILE A 347 -19.13 -28.08 3.15
CA ILE A 347 -18.10 -27.85 2.14
C ILE A 347 -17.01 -28.93 2.23
N LYS A 348 -16.60 -29.35 3.44
CA LYS A 348 -15.64 -30.45 3.62
C LYS A 348 -16.13 -31.77 3.02
N THR A 349 -17.39 -32.13 3.26
CA THR A 349 -17.98 -33.33 2.65
C THR A 349 -17.99 -33.23 1.12
N GLN A 350 -18.35 -32.08 0.55
CA GLN A 350 -18.30 -31.86 -0.90
C GLN A 350 -16.88 -32.00 -1.49
N ILE A 351 -15.85 -31.61 -0.74
CA ILE A 351 -14.44 -31.76 -1.14
C ILE A 351 -14.04 -33.24 -1.20
N GLU A 352 -14.55 -34.06 -0.28
CA GLU A 352 -14.28 -35.50 -0.25
C GLU A 352 -15.02 -36.25 -1.37
N ASP A 353 -16.25 -35.82 -1.67
CA ASP A 353 -17.09 -36.47 -2.68
C ASP A 353 -16.72 -36.07 -4.12
N THR A 354 -16.04 -34.94 -4.32
CA THR A 354 -15.68 -34.47 -5.68
C THR A 354 -14.50 -35.22 -6.28
N THR A 355 -14.68 -35.67 -7.52
CA THR A 355 -13.64 -36.32 -8.34
C THR A 355 -12.89 -35.32 -9.23
N SER A 356 -13.35 -34.07 -9.29
CA SER A 356 -12.77 -33.00 -10.10
C SER A 356 -11.77 -32.20 -9.27
N ASP A 357 -10.49 -32.19 -9.69
CA ASP A 357 -9.44 -31.43 -9.01
C ASP A 357 -9.72 -29.91 -9.03
N TYR A 358 -10.31 -29.42 -10.12
CA TYR A 358 -10.73 -28.02 -10.25
C TYR A 358 -11.81 -27.67 -9.21
N ASP A 359 -12.86 -28.50 -9.07
CA ASP A 359 -13.91 -28.23 -8.08
C ASP A 359 -13.39 -28.35 -6.66
N ARG A 360 -12.46 -29.29 -6.42
CA ARG A 360 -11.78 -29.43 -5.13
C ARG A 360 -11.05 -28.16 -4.74
N GLU A 361 -10.25 -27.60 -5.64
CA GLU A 361 -9.52 -26.33 -5.44
C GLU A 361 -10.51 -25.20 -5.11
N LYS A 362 -11.61 -25.09 -5.87
CA LYS A 362 -12.60 -24.02 -5.67
C LYS A 362 -13.43 -24.17 -4.39
N LEU A 363 -13.67 -25.39 -3.94
CA LEU A 363 -14.30 -25.65 -2.64
C LEU A 363 -13.30 -25.37 -1.50
N GLN A 364 -12.02 -25.68 -1.68
CA GLN A 364 -10.97 -25.35 -0.71
C GLN A 364 -10.83 -23.83 -0.53
N GLU A 365 -10.88 -23.04 -1.62
CA GLU A 365 -10.89 -21.57 -1.54
C GLU A 365 -12.05 -21.05 -0.68
N ARG A 366 -13.26 -21.59 -0.89
CA ARG A 366 -14.45 -21.21 -0.10
C ARG A 366 -14.32 -21.63 1.35
N LEU A 367 -13.84 -22.85 1.59
CA LEU A 367 -13.59 -23.36 2.93
C LEU A 367 -12.58 -22.50 3.68
N ALA A 368 -11.48 -22.11 3.05
CA ALA A 368 -10.47 -21.25 3.65
C ALA A 368 -11.04 -19.88 4.03
N LYS A 369 -11.85 -19.27 3.15
CA LYS A 369 -12.50 -17.98 3.39
C LYS A 369 -13.52 -18.02 4.54
N LEU A 370 -14.19 -19.16 4.74
CA LEU A 370 -15.22 -19.31 5.77
C LEU A 370 -14.68 -19.84 7.11
N ALA A 371 -13.66 -20.70 7.08
CA ALA A 371 -13.08 -21.35 8.27
C ALA A 371 -11.82 -20.66 8.80
N GLY A 372 -11.11 -19.89 7.97
CA GLY A 372 -9.85 -19.23 8.34
C GLY A 372 -10.03 -18.03 9.28
N GLY A 373 -11.25 -17.51 9.39
CA GLY A 373 -11.55 -16.32 10.18
C GLY A 373 -10.77 -15.09 9.73
N VAL A 374 -10.81 -14.04 10.54
CA VAL A 374 -10.03 -12.82 10.36
C VAL A 374 -9.29 -12.53 11.66
N ALA A 375 -7.98 -12.34 11.56
CA ALA A 375 -7.18 -11.82 12.66
C ALA A 375 -7.27 -10.29 12.67
N VAL A 376 -7.64 -9.72 13.80
CA VAL A 376 -7.81 -8.28 14.01
C VAL A 376 -6.76 -7.83 15.01
N ILE A 377 -5.82 -7.00 14.57
CA ILE A 377 -4.87 -6.31 15.45
C ILE A 377 -5.51 -4.96 15.82
N GLN A 378 -5.97 -4.84 17.06
CA GLN A 378 -6.56 -3.61 17.58
C GLN A 378 -5.45 -2.78 18.23
N VAL A 379 -5.14 -1.62 17.67
CA VAL A 379 -4.00 -0.78 18.03
C VAL A 379 -4.39 0.22 19.11
N GLY A 380 -3.76 0.12 20.28
CA GLY A 380 -3.97 1.04 21.39
C GLY A 380 -2.83 2.04 21.55
N ALA A 381 -3.15 3.26 21.98
CA ALA A 381 -2.17 4.29 22.30
C ALA A 381 -2.74 5.35 23.26
N ALA A 382 -1.86 6.18 23.82
CA ALA A 382 -2.24 7.25 24.76
C ALA A 382 -2.92 8.43 24.10
N THR A 383 -2.58 8.68 22.84
CA THR A 383 -3.08 9.81 22.07
C THR A 383 -3.48 9.35 20.68
N GLU A 384 -4.41 10.08 20.06
CA GLU A 384 -4.86 9.78 18.69
C GLU A 384 -3.72 9.88 17.66
N VAL A 385 -2.79 10.82 17.87
CA VAL A 385 -1.62 11.00 16.98
C VAL A 385 -0.71 9.77 17.03
N GLU A 386 -0.40 9.29 18.23
CA GLU A 386 0.39 8.06 18.42
C GLU A 386 -0.36 6.82 17.89
N MET A 387 -1.67 6.73 18.13
CA MET A 387 -2.48 5.61 17.65
C MET A 387 -2.42 5.49 16.13
N LYS A 388 -2.59 6.62 15.41
CA LYS A 388 -2.55 6.66 13.95
C LYS A 388 -1.18 6.28 13.42
N GLU A 389 -0.11 6.77 14.03
CA GLU A 389 1.26 6.42 13.65
C GLU A 389 1.54 4.92 13.88
N ARG A 390 1.23 4.38 15.06
CA ARG A 390 1.39 2.95 15.36
C ARG A 390 0.56 2.08 14.42
N LYS A 391 -0.65 2.49 14.08
CA LYS A 391 -1.52 1.77 13.15
C LYS A 391 -0.91 1.69 11.75
N MET A 392 -0.44 2.80 11.20
CA MET A 392 0.23 2.84 9.88
C MET A 392 1.45 1.91 9.86
N ARG A 393 2.28 1.99 10.89
CA ARG A 393 3.46 1.14 11.06
C ARG A 393 3.14 -0.37 11.12
N ILE A 394 2.03 -0.75 11.77
CA ILE A 394 1.59 -2.16 11.80
C ILE A 394 1.07 -2.60 10.41
N GLU A 395 0.40 -1.71 9.68
CA GLU A 395 -0.06 -1.98 8.31
C GLU A 395 1.11 -2.17 7.34
N ASP A 396 2.14 -1.31 7.43
CA ASP A 396 3.37 -1.42 6.64
C ASP A 396 4.10 -2.73 6.96
N ALA A 397 4.24 -3.06 8.24
CA ALA A 397 4.86 -4.30 8.67
C ALA A 397 4.09 -5.54 8.19
N LEU A 398 2.76 -5.48 8.15
CA LEU A 398 1.93 -6.56 7.59
C LEU A 398 2.19 -6.73 6.08
N ALA A 399 2.29 -5.62 5.35
CA ALA A 399 2.56 -5.65 3.91
C ALA A 399 3.98 -6.16 3.60
N ALA A 400 5.00 -5.71 4.34
CA ALA A 400 6.37 -6.21 4.26
C ALA A 400 6.44 -7.72 4.53
N THR A 401 5.70 -8.19 5.52
CA THR A 401 5.64 -9.62 5.86
C THR A 401 5.00 -10.45 4.75
N ARG A 402 3.89 -9.98 4.16
CA ARG A 402 3.28 -10.62 2.97
C ARG A 402 4.26 -10.68 1.80
N ALA A 403 4.92 -9.56 1.51
CA ALA A 403 5.93 -9.47 0.46
C ALA A 403 7.08 -10.47 0.67
N ALA A 404 7.45 -10.73 1.92
CA ALA A 404 8.50 -11.67 2.28
C ALA A 404 8.05 -13.14 2.20
N VAL A 405 6.77 -13.43 2.48
CA VAL A 405 6.18 -14.75 2.24
C VAL A 405 6.13 -15.07 0.75
N GLU A 406 5.85 -14.08 -0.11
CA GLU A 406 5.74 -14.25 -1.56
C GLU A 406 7.10 -14.49 -2.25
N GLU A 407 8.11 -13.66 -1.98
CA GLU A 407 9.38 -13.68 -2.72
C GLU A 407 10.62 -13.99 -1.87
N GLY A 408 10.44 -14.25 -0.59
CA GLY A 408 11.52 -14.53 0.35
C GLY A 408 12.19 -13.27 0.93
N ILE A 409 13.28 -13.52 1.62
CA ILE A 409 14.06 -12.53 2.39
C ILE A 409 15.51 -12.50 1.93
N ILE A 410 16.14 -11.35 2.16
CA ILE A 410 17.53 -11.05 1.84
C ILE A 410 18.20 -10.27 2.99
N PRO A 411 19.54 -10.21 3.05
CA PRO A 411 20.26 -9.37 4.01
C PRO A 411 19.80 -7.91 3.96
N GLY A 412 19.31 -7.39 5.08
CA GLY A 412 18.72 -6.05 5.15
C GLY A 412 19.74 -4.92 5.24
N GLY A 413 19.26 -3.72 5.58
CA GLY A 413 20.13 -2.54 5.80
C GLY A 413 20.85 -2.05 4.54
N GLY A 414 20.32 -2.37 3.36
CA GLY A 414 20.93 -2.07 2.05
C GLY A 414 22.06 -3.02 1.64
N VAL A 415 22.40 -4.01 2.47
CA VAL A 415 23.52 -4.95 2.21
C VAL A 415 23.26 -5.82 0.98
N ALA A 416 22.04 -6.30 0.80
CA ALA A 416 21.71 -7.11 -0.38
C ALA A 416 21.88 -6.31 -1.69
N LEU A 417 21.49 -5.03 -1.72
CA LEU A 417 21.74 -4.17 -2.88
C LEU A 417 23.26 -4.06 -3.12
N TYR A 418 24.04 -3.81 -2.08
CA TYR A 418 25.49 -3.74 -2.17
C TYR A 418 26.12 -5.06 -2.65
N ASN A 419 25.67 -6.22 -2.15
CA ASN A 419 26.15 -7.53 -2.62
C ASN A 419 25.77 -7.80 -4.09
N ALA A 420 24.64 -7.28 -4.57
CA ALA A 420 24.27 -7.34 -5.99
C ALA A 420 25.22 -6.56 -6.90
N SER A 421 26.03 -5.63 -6.36
CA SER A 421 26.99 -4.83 -7.14
C SER A 421 28.00 -5.68 -7.90
N GLY A 422 28.37 -6.87 -7.42
CA GLY A 422 29.30 -7.77 -8.12
C GLY A 422 28.79 -8.20 -9.50
N LYS A 423 27.50 -8.57 -9.59
CA LYS A 423 26.85 -8.97 -10.85
C LYS A 423 26.69 -7.78 -11.80
N VAL A 424 26.43 -6.59 -11.26
CA VAL A 424 26.36 -5.34 -12.02
C VAL A 424 27.74 -4.92 -12.53
N HIS A 425 28.78 -5.05 -11.71
CA HIS A 425 30.16 -4.68 -12.05
C HIS A 425 30.68 -5.50 -13.22
N ALA A 426 30.33 -6.79 -13.30
CA ALA A 426 30.66 -7.66 -14.43
C ALA A 426 30.09 -7.18 -15.78
N LEU A 427 29.12 -6.27 -15.80
CA LEU A 427 28.63 -5.65 -17.04
C LEU A 427 29.58 -4.57 -17.59
N LEU A 428 30.43 -3.96 -16.76
CA LEU A 428 31.34 -2.89 -17.19
C LEU A 428 32.34 -3.32 -18.28
N GLU A 429 32.68 -4.61 -18.33
CA GLU A 429 33.53 -5.19 -19.36
C GLU A 429 32.79 -5.48 -20.66
N LYS A 430 31.47 -5.67 -20.59
CA LYS A 430 30.60 -6.01 -21.73
C LYS A 430 29.97 -4.80 -22.40
N MET A 431 30.05 -3.62 -21.76
CA MET A 431 29.42 -2.39 -22.20
C MET A 431 30.48 -1.37 -22.62
N SER A 432 30.09 -0.45 -23.51
CA SER A 432 30.96 0.61 -24.03
C SER A 432 30.22 1.94 -24.11
N GLY A 433 30.96 3.05 -24.13
CA GLY A 433 30.39 4.39 -24.23
C GLY A 433 29.39 4.69 -23.10
N ASP A 434 28.33 5.43 -23.42
CA ASP A 434 27.34 5.89 -22.44
C ASP A 434 26.54 4.75 -21.79
N GLU A 435 26.45 3.58 -22.42
CA GLU A 435 25.86 2.41 -21.75
C GLU A 435 26.70 1.97 -20.54
N LYS A 436 28.04 2.03 -20.65
CA LYS A 436 28.94 1.74 -19.52
C LYS A 436 28.82 2.78 -18.42
N THR A 437 28.62 4.05 -18.80
CA THR A 437 28.34 5.14 -17.86
C THR A 437 27.02 4.90 -17.13
N GLY A 438 25.97 4.47 -17.83
CA GLY A 438 24.69 4.07 -17.24
C GLY A 438 24.82 2.95 -16.21
N VAL A 439 25.66 1.93 -16.47
CA VAL A 439 25.96 0.88 -15.49
C VAL A 439 26.67 1.46 -14.25
N SER A 440 27.61 2.38 -14.46
CA SER A 440 28.37 3.01 -13.37
C SER A 440 27.50 3.86 -12.45
N ILE A 441 26.45 4.50 -12.99
CA ILE A 441 25.45 5.25 -12.20
C ILE A 441 24.75 4.32 -11.20
N ILE A 442 24.33 3.13 -11.63
CA ILE A 442 23.65 2.16 -10.75
C ILE A 442 24.60 1.60 -9.69
N LEU A 443 25.85 1.31 -10.04
CA LEU A 443 26.87 0.89 -9.06
C LEU A 443 27.04 1.93 -7.95
N ARG A 444 27.05 3.22 -8.30
CA ARG A 444 27.14 4.29 -7.30
C ARG A 444 25.87 4.45 -6.47
N ALA A 445 24.70 4.34 -7.10
CA ALA A 445 23.41 4.53 -6.42
C ALA A 445 23.09 3.41 -5.41
N ILE A 446 23.49 2.17 -5.70
CA ILE A 446 23.25 0.99 -4.86
C ILE A 446 23.85 1.12 -3.45
N GLU A 447 24.89 1.94 -3.27
CA GLU A 447 25.51 2.20 -1.97
C GLU A 447 24.75 3.20 -1.10
N GLU A 448 23.87 4.01 -1.68
CA GLU A 448 23.23 5.13 -0.99
C GLU A 448 22.31 4.71 0.16
N PRO A 449 21.55 3.59 0.10
CA PRO A 449 20.78 3.10 1.25
C PRO A 449 21.66 2.85 2.49
N ILE A 450 22.79 2.14 2.35
CA ILE A 450 23.75 1.92 3.44
C ILE A 450 24.25 3.26 3.99
N ARG A 451 24.64 4.16 3.08
CA ARG A 451 25.19 5.47 3.42
C ARG A 451 24.18 6.30 4.22
N GLN A 452 22.93 6.35 3.78
CA GLN A 452 21.89 7.15 4.42
C GLN A 452 21.47 6.56 5.77
N ILE A 453 21.37 5.22 5.87
CA ILE A 453 21.11 4.53 7.15
C ILE A 453 22.20 4.84 8.17
N ALA A 454 23.48 4.80 7.76
CA ALA A 454 24.60 5.17 8.61
C ALA A 454 24.58 6.65 9.02
N ILE A 455 24.32 7.58 8.09
CA ILE A 455 24.21 9.02 8.36
C ILE A 455 23.11 9.31 9.37
N ASN A 456 21.92 8.72 9.20
CA ASN A 456 20.82 8.87 10.16
C ASN A 456 21.21 8.30 11.53
N GLY A 457 22.01 7.23 11.55
CA GLY A 457 22.63 6.67 12.76
C GLY A 457 23.77 7.45 13.39
N GLY A 458 24.21 8.56 12.79
CA GLY A 458 25.31 9.39 13.28
C GLY A 458 26.70 8.85 12.99
N VAL A 459 26.85 7.99 11.98
CA VAL A 459 28.12 7.36 11.58
C VAL A 459 28.44 7.69 10.12
N ASP A 460 29.72 7.79 9.77
CA ASP A 460 30.13 8.05 8.38
C ASP A 460 29.84 6.83 7.49
N GLY A 461 28.95 7.02 6.51
CA GLY A 461 28.55 5.95 5.60
C GLY A 461 29.68 5.42 4.71
N SER A 462 30.70 6.22 4.41
CA SER A 462 31.86 5.76 3.63
C SER A 462 32.71 4.78 4.43
N VAL A 463 32.88 5.03 5.73
CA VAL A 463 33.58 4.12 6.65
C VAL A 463 32.80 2.82 6.79
N VAL A 464 31.46 2.90 6.89
CA VAL A 464 30.59 1.72 6.93
C VAL A 464 30.76 0.86 5.67
N ILE A 465 30.63 1.46 4.49
CA ILE A 465 30.77 0.75 3.20
C ILE A 465 32.18 0.15 3.04
N ASP A 466 33.23 0.88 3.40
CA ASP A 466 34.61 0.37 3.35
C ASP A 466 34.81 -0.83 4.30
N GLY A 467 34.22 -0.80 5.50
CA GLY A 467 34.23 -1.94 6.42
C GLY A 467 33.50 -3.17 5.86
N ILE A 468 32.35 -2.97 5.20
CA ILE A 468 31.61 -4.05 4.51
C ILE A 468 32.46 -4.61 3.37
N HIS A 469 33.05 -3.74 2.55
CA HIS A 469 33.89 -4.10 1.40
C HIS A 469 35.08 -4.98 1.83
N ARG A 470 35.80 -4.57 2.87
CA ARG A 470 36.97 -5.29 3.42
C ARG A 470 36.62 -6.64 4.03
N SER A 471 35.36 -6.89 4.37
CA SER A 471 34.95 -8.17 4.94
C SER A 471 35.00 -9.30 3.90
N GLU A 472 34.84 -8.98 2.62
CA GLU A 472 34.72 -9.92 1.50
C GLU A 472 33.62 -11.00 1.71
N LYS A 473 32.65 -10.73 2.60
CA LYS A 473 31.57 -11.66 2.95
C LYS A 473 30.23 -11.16 2.44
N THR A 474 29.52 -12.02 1.71
CA THR A 474 28.10 -11.81 1.37
C THR A 474 27.26 -11.80 2.65
N GLY A 475 26.28 -10.91 2.74
CA GLY A 475 25.40 -10.79 3.90
C GLY A 475 26.04 -10.12 5.12
N TYR A 476 27.30 -9.70 5.07
CA TYR A 476 27.96 -8.97 6.15
C TYR A 476 27.65 -7.47 6.05
N GLY A 477 27.23 -6.87 7.16
CA GLY A 477 26.75 -5.50 7.21
C GLY A 477 27.06 -4.81 8.53
N TYR A 478 26.44 -3.64 8.72
CA TYR A 478 26.59 -2.83 9.92
C TYR A 478 25.23 -2.63 10.60
N ASP A 479 25.11 -3.11 11.83
CA ASP A 479 23.96 -2.90 12.68
C ASP A 479 24.04 -1.50 13.29
N VAL A 480 23.27 -0.56 12.79
CA VAL A 480 23.27 0.83 13.25
C VAL A 480 22.71 0.99 14.66
N GLN A 481 21.87 0.06 15.14
CA GLN A 481 21.33 0.11 16.49
C GLN A 481 22.41 -0.27 17.50
N LYS A 482 23.12 -1.37 17.27
CA LYS A 482 24.17 -1.88 18.17
C LYS A 482 25.56 -1.30 17.91
N GLY A 483 25.79 -0.73 16.74
CA GLY A 483 27.04 -0.07 16.37
C GLY A 483 28.18 -1.03 16.02
N ASP A 484 27.87 -2.24 15.55
CA ASP A 484 28.83 -3.29 15.21
C ASP A 484 28.59 -3.88 13.82
N TYR A 485 29.63 -4.48 13.24
CA TYR A 485 29.52 -5.24 12.00
C TYR A 485 29.15 -6.70 12.30
N THR A 486 28.27 -7.27 11.50
CA THR A 486 27.70 -8.60 11.75
C THR A 486 27.20 -9.24 10.45
N ASP A 487 26.98 -10.55 10.47
CA ASP A 487 26.10 -11.18 9.49
C ASP A 487 24.66 -10.67 9.74
N MET A 488 24.03 -10.14 8.70
CA MET A 488 22.74 -9.47 8.80
C MET A 488 21.60 -10.47 9.00
N ILE A 489 21.65 -11.64 8.36
CA ILE A 489 20.61 -12.67 8.50
C ILE A 489 20.70 -13.28 9.90
N GLU A 490 21.90 -13.62 10.38
CA GLU A 490 22.08 -14.14 11.74
C GLU A 490 21.66 -13.13 12.81
N ARG A 491 21.89 -11.84 12.57
CA ARG A 491 21.41 -10.75 13.45
C ARG A 491 19.89 -10.58 13.39
N GLY A 492 19.24 -11.12 12.37
CA GLY A 492 17.81 -10.93 12.12
C GLY A 492 17.49 -9.57 11.52
N ILE A 493 18.43 -8.95 10.78
CA ILE A 493 18.23 -7.73 9.98
C ILE A 493 18.03 -8.18 8.52
N ILE A 494 16.77 -8.38 8.16
CA ILE A 494 16.33 -8.96 6.89
C ILE A 494 15.28 -8.08 6.22
N ASP A 495 15.37 -7.95 4.90
CA ASP A 495 14.39 -7.20 4.11
C ASP A 495 13.64 -8.17 3.18
N PRO A 496 12.36 -7.92 2.84
CA PRO A 496 11.66 -8.68 1.81
C PRO A 496 12.31 -8.47 0.43
N THR A 497 12.56 -9.55 -0.31
CA THR A 497 13.17 -9.47 -1.65
C THR A 497 12.32 -8.63 -2.60
N LYS A 498 10.99 -8.78 -2.53
CA LYS A 498 10.02 -8.01 -3.31
C LYS A 498 10.18 -6.50 -3.08
N VAL A 499 10.41 -6.06 -1.84
CA VAL A 499 10.58 -4.65 -1.48
C VAL A 499 11.83 -4.08 -2.13
N ALA A 500 12.99 -4.71 -1.89
CA ALA A 500 14.27 -4.21 -2.40
C ALA A 500 14.31 -4.14 -3.94
N ARG A 501 13.82 -5.18 -4.63
CA ARG A 501 13.77 -5.15 -6.10
C ARG A 501 12.81 -4.08 -6.62
N SER A 502 11.65 -3.91 -5.97
CA SER A 502 10.61 -2.98 -6.44
C SER A 502 11.08 -1.54 -6.25
N ALA A 503 11.72 -1.24 -5.12
CA ALA A 503 12.34 0.05 -4.87
C ALA A 503 13.37 0.42 -5.95
N LEU A 504 14.29 -0.50 -6.28
CA LEU A 504 15.30 -0.25 -7.31
C LEU A 504 14.68 -0.11 -8.72
N GLN A 505 13.74 -0.97 -9.08
CA GLN A 505 13.08 -0.94 -10.39
C GLN A 505 12.29 0.34 -10.61
N ASN A 506 11.48 0.76 -9.63
CA ASN A 506 10.69 1.99 -9.71
C ASN A 506 11.59 3.24 -9.74
N ALA A 507 12.64 3.26 -8.91
CA ALA A 507 13.62 4.33 -8.90
C ALA A 507 14.33 4.48 -10.26
N ALA A 508 14.84 3.37 -10.80
CA ALA A 508 15.52 3.37 -12.09
C ALA A 508 14.60 3.76 -13.26
N SER A 509 13.33 3.34 -13.21
CA SER A 509 12.31 3.68 -14.21
C SER A 509 12.10 5.20 -14.32
N ILE A 510 11.80 5.86 -13.20
CA ILE A 510 11.58 7.32 -13.20
C ILE A 510 12.88 8.07 -13.48
N ALA A 511 14.01 7.64 -12.91
CA ALA A 511 15.27 8.30 -13.16
C ALA A 511 15.66 8.24 -14.65
N ALA A 512 15.49 7.10 -15.32
CA ALA A 512 15.74 6.98 -16.75
C ALA A 512 14.85 7.94 -17.58
N MET A 513 13.59 8.12 -17.19
CA MET A 513 12.68 9.06 -17.86
C MET A 513 13.11 10.52 -17.66
N VAL A 514 13.48 10.90 -16.43
CA VAL A 514 14.00 12.24 -16.10
C VAL A 514 15.25 12.55 -16.93
N LEU A 515 16.21 11.62 -17.00
CA LEU A 515 17.45 11.83 -17.74
C LEU A 515 17.24 12.03 -19.25
N THR A 516 16.18 11.45 -19.80
CA THR A 516 15.82 11.63 -21.23
C THR A 516 14.95 12.87 -21.50
N THR A 517 14.70 13.71 -20.50
CA THR A 517 13.85 14.91 -20.64
C THR A 517 14.65 16.11 -21.15
N GLU A 518 14.18 16.74 -22.22
CA GLU A 518 14.81 17.92 -22.86
C GLU A 518 13.93 19.18 -22.79
N SER A 519 12.65 19.08 -22.41
CA SER A 519 11.79 20.24 -22.25
C SER A 519 10.68 19.98 -21.25
N LEU A 520 10.28 21.04 -20.54
CA LEU A 520 9.15 21.05 -19.62
C LEU A 520 8.15 22.10 -20.08
N VAL A 521 6.87 21.75 -20.07
CA VAL A 521 5.78 22.63 -20.46
C VAL A 521 4.76 22.66 -19.33
N THR A 522 4.53 23.83 -18.73
CA THR A 522 3.54 24.01 -17.67
C THR A 522 2.65 25.22 -17.93
N ASP A 523 1.53 25.32 -17.23
CA ASP A 523 0.69 26.49 -17.28
C ASP A 523 1.41 27.72 -16.72
N ILE A 524 1.12 28.88 -17.30
CA ILE A 524 1.48 30.15 -16.66
C ILE A 524 0.53 30.31 -15.46
N PRO A 525 1.03 30.51 -14.23
CA PRO A 525 0.21 30.71 -13.06
C PRO A 525 -0.81 31.82 -13.32
N ALA A 526 -2.08 31.52 -13.05
CA ALA A 526 -3.10 32.55 -13.13
C ALA A 526 -2.79 33.61 -12.04
N PRO A 527 -2.92 34.91 -12.34
CA PRO A 527 -2.90 35.91 -11.28
C PRO A 527 -4.02 35.57 -10.29
N GLU A 528 -3.72 35.64 -8.99
CA GLU A 528 -4.75 35.44 -7.96
C GLU A 528 -5.96 36.33 -8.28
N PRO A 529 -7.19 35.79 -8.21
CA PRO A 529 -8.36 36.62 -8.37
C PRO A 529 -8.29 37.71 -7.31
N ALA A 530 -8.31 38.98 -7.74
CA ALA A 530 -8.31 40.11 -6.83
C ALA A 530 -9.40 39.88 -5.77
N ALA A 531 -8.99 39.82 -4.50
CA ALA A 531 -9.92 39.71 -3.40
C ALA A 531 -11.03 40.75 -3.62
N PRO A 532 -12.32 40.37 -3.55
CA PRO A 532 -13.39 41.32 -3.77
C PRO A 532 -13.18 42.49 -2.81
N ALA A 533 -13.01 43.68 -3.36
CA ALA A 533 -12.87 44.91 -2.59
C ALA A 533 -14.09 44.96 -1.64
N GLY A 534 -13.83 44.75 -0.35
CA GLY A 534 -14.84 44.84 0.69
C GLY A 534 -15.57 46.17 0.52
N GLY A 535 -16.89 46.08 0.35
CA GLY A 535 -17.75 47.24 0.11
C GLY A 535 -17.44 48.36 1.09
N GLY A 536 -17.09 49.52 0.54
CA GLY A 536 -16.84 50.72 1.32
C GLY A 536 -18.04 51.10 2.17
N GLY A 537 -17.75 51.34 3.45
CA GLY A 537 -18.34 52.40 4.27
C GLY A 537 -19.86 52.48 4.36
N MET A 538 -20.44 51.80 5.36
CA MET A 538 -21.57 52.37 6.09
C MET A 538 -21.04 53.03 7.37
N GLY A 539 -20.55 54.26 7.19
CA GLY A 539 -20.35 55.20 8.28
C GLY A 539 -21.65 55.97 8.55
N GLY A 540 -22.25 55.71 9.72
CA GLY A 540 -23.02 56.66 10.52
C GLY A 540 -24.38 57.15 10.00
N MET A 541 -25.44 56.79 10.72
CA MET A 541 -26.33 57.76 11.35
C MET A 541 -26.99 57.13 12.58
N TYR A 542 -27.02 57.97 13.63
CA TYR A 542 -27.65 57.87 14.95
C TYR A 542 -28.81 56.89 15.16
#